data_AF-A0A8J6VBM8-F1
#
_entry.id   AF-A0A8J6VBM8-F1
#
_cell.length_a   1.000
_cell.length_b   1.000
_cell.length_c   1.000
_cell.angle_alpha   90.00
_cell.angle_beta   90.00
_cell.angle_gamma   90.00
#
_symmetry.space_group_name_H-M   'P 1'
#
loop_
_entity.id
_entity.type
_entity.pdbx_description
1 polymer ?
#
loop_
_entity_poly.entity_id
_entity_poly.type
_entity_poly.pdbx_seq_one_letter_code
_entity_poly.pdbx_strand_id
1 'polypeptide(L)' 'MKKQVKVKPNSKNQNIEEAADGSLIINLKSPPVDGKANKELIQILAKKFEV' A
#
# COMPACT_ATOMS: atom_id res chain seq x y z
N MET A 1 -10.42 -7.38 -12.87
CA MET A 1 -10.72 -7.56 -11.43
C MET A 1 -10.34 -6.28 -10.69
N LYS A 2 -11.16 -5.80 -9.75
CA LYS A 2 -10.89 -4.60 -8.94
C LYS A 2 -10.64 -5.04 -7.50
N LYS A 3 -9.44 -4.77 -6.96
CA LYS A 3 -9.14 -4.97 -5.53
C LYS A 3 -9.25 -3.63 -4.80
N GLN A 4 -9.86 -3.63 -3.61
CA GLN A 4 -9.88 -2.44 -2.76
C GLN A 4 -8.58 -2.37 -1.96
N VAL A 5 -7.92 -1.22 -2.01
CA VAL A 5 -6.67 -0.98 -1.29
C VAL A 5 -6.83 0.27 -0.43
N LYS A 6 -6.57 0.14 0.87
CA LYS A 6 -6.62 1.20 1.86
C LYS A 6 -5.21 1.54 2.31
N VAL A 7 -4.74 2.72 1.95
CA VAL A 7 -3.37 3.16 2.22
C VAL A 7 -3.35 4.04 3.47
N LYS A 8 -2.44 3.74 4.39
CA LYS A 8 -2.16 4.52 5.60
C LYS A 8 -0.72 5.06 5.52
N PRO A 9 -0.53 6.28 5.02
CA PRO A 9 0.79 6.90 4.92
C PRO A 9 1.26 7.43 6.29
N ASN A 10 2.54 7.81 6.40
CA ASN A 10 3.20 8.23 7.66
C ASN A 10 3.20 7.18 8.78
N SER A 11 3.12 5.90 8.44
CA SER A 11 3.20 4.81 9.41
C SER A 11 4.65 4.61 9.87
N LYS A 12 4.86 4.39 11.17
CA LYS A 12 6.19 4.11 11.74
C LYS A 12 6.81 2.85 11.14
N ASN A 13 5.98 1.86 10.83
CA ASN A 13 6.38 0.59 10.22
C ASN A 13 5.59 0.37 8.93
N GLN A 14 6.27 -0.23 7.95
CA GLN A 14 5.65 -0.65 6.72
C GLN A 14 5.01 -2.03 6.93
N ASN A 15 3.72 -2.16 6.63
CA ASN A 15 2.98 -3.41 6.84
C ASN A 15 1.91 -3.58 5.76
N ILE A 16 1.65 -4.82 5.35
CA ILE A 16 0.62 -5.17 4.38
C ILE A 16 -0.30 -6.20 5.05
N GLU A 17 -1.55 -5.83 5.24
CA GLU A 17 -2.57 -6.68 5.85
C GLU A 17 -3.67 -6.93 4.83
N GLU A 18 -4.06 -8.18 4.66
CA GLU A 18 -5.24 -8.52 3.88
C GLU A 18 -6.40 -8.73 4.85
N ALA A 19 -7.45 -7.93 4.68
CA ALA A 19 -8.65 -8.01 5.49
C ALA A 19 -9.53 -9.19 5.03
N ALA A 20 -10.38 -9.66 5.94
CA ALA A 20 -11.25 -10.81 5.69
C ALA A 20 -12.26 -10.60 4.54
N ASP A 21 -12.50 -9.34 4.14
CA ASP A 21 -13.34 -8.95 3.01
C ASP A 21 -12.59 -8.97 1.65
N GLY A 22 -11.29 -9.30 1.66
CA GLY A 22 -10.42 -9.27 0.49
C GLY A 22 -9.86 -7.88 0.15
N SER A 23 -10.04 -6.89 1.03
CA SER A 23 -9.38 -5.58 0.90
C SER A 23 -7.95 -5.62 1.45
N LEU A 24 -7.06 -4.80 0.89
CA LEU A 24 -5.67 -4.71 1.31
C LEU A 24 -5.43 -3.42 2.09
N ILE A 25 -4.97 -3.52 3.33
CA ILE A 25 -4.57 -2.39 4.16
C ILE A 25 -3.05 -2.29 4.13
N ILE A 26 -2.54 -1.18 3.58
CA ILE A 26 -1.11 -0.99 3.38
C ILE A 26 -0.64 0.22 4.18
N ASN A 27 0.23 -0.02 5.15
CA ASN A 27 0.90 0.99 5.94
C ASN A 27 2.21 1.37 5.23
N LEU A 28 2.37 2.64 4.89
CA LEU A 28 3.54 3.17 4.20
C LEU A 28 4.26 4.17 5.10
N LYS A 29 5.60 4.14 5.04
CA LYS A 29 6.42 5.15 5.73
C LYS A 29 6.38 6.48 4.99
N SER A 30 6.27 6.43 3.67
CA SER A 30 6.23 7.65 2.87
C SER A 30 5.05 8.55 3.23
N PRO A 31 5.27 9.87 3.28
CA PRO A 31 4.20 10.84 3.41
C PRO A 31 3.31 10.87 2.16
N PRO A 32 2.03 11.25 2.28
CA PRO A 32 1.12 11.42 1.15
C PRO A 32 1.33 12.76 0.43
N VAL A 33 2.55 13.28 0.44
CA VAL A 33 2.90 14.53 -0.25
C VAL A 33 3.44 14.20 -1.63
N ASP A 34 3.01 14.97 -2.63
CA ASP A 34 3.52 14.87 -4.01
C ASP A 34 3.47 13.42 -4.59
N GLY A 35 2.44 12.65 -4.20
CA GLY A 35 2.27 11.27 -4.63
C GLY A 35 3.37 10.29 -4.20
N LYS A 36 4.26 10.65 -3.25
CA LYS A 36 5.35 9.77 -2.79
C LYS A 36 4.83 8.45 -2.24
N ALA A 37 3.80 8.49 -1.41
CA ALA A 37 3.11 7.28 -0.93
C ALA A 37 2.57 6.42 -2.08
N ASN A 38 2.03 7.01 -3.15
CA ASN A 38 1.51 6.25 -4.28
C ASN A 38 2.63 5.57 -5.10
N LYS A 39 3.76 6.27 -5.28
CA LYS A 39 4.93 5.68 -5.97
C LYS A 39 5.49 4.50 -5.17
N GLU A 40 5.63 4.65 -3.86
CA GLU A 40 6.06 3.58 -2.96
C GLU A 40 5.07 2.40 -2.99
N LEU A 41 3.77 2.69 -2.92
CA LEU A 41 2.71 1.68 -3.03
C LEU A 41 2.84 0.84 -4.31
N ILE A 42 2.98 1.51 -5.46
CA ILE A 42 3.08 0.84 -6.76
C ILE A 42 4.31 -0.07 -6.79
N GLN A 43 5.47 0.40 -6.30
CA GLN A 43 6.68 -0.42 -6.24
C GLN A 43 6.52 -1.66 -5.34
N ILE A 44 5.85 -1.50 -4.20
CA ILE A 44 5.61 -2.61 -3.27
C ILE A 44 4.67 -3.63 -3.90
N LEU A 45 3.58 -3.17 -4.51
CA LEU A 45 2.62 -4.04 -5.17
C LEU A 45 3.26 -4.74 -6.38
N ALA A 46 4.00 -4.01 -7.20
CA ALA A 46 4.78 -4.55 -8.33
C ALA A 46 5.72 -5.67 -7.86
N LYS A 47 6.49 -5.43 -6.80
CA LYS A 47 7.40 -6.44 -6.23
C LYS A 47 6.66 -7.64 -5.63
N LYS A 48 5.50 -7.43 -5.03
CA LYS A 48 4.69 -8.48 -4.38
C LYS A 48 3.99 -9.38 -5.40
N PHE A 49 3.54 -8.81 -6.52
CA PHE A 49 2.80 -9.50 -7.57
C PHE A 49 3.65 -9.83 -8.80
N GLU A 50 4.94 -9.48 -8.79
CA GLU A 50 5.90 -9.65 -9.91
C GLU A 50 5.38 -9.08 -11.24
N VAL A 51 4.85 -7.85 -11.19
CA VAL A 51 4.33 -7.10 -12.35
C VAL A 51 5.09 -5.81 -12.60
#